data_AF-A0A6M1PFA9-F1
#
_entry.id   AF-A0A6M1PFA9-F1
#
_cell.length_a   1.000
_cell.length_b   1.000
_cell.length_c   1.000
_cell.angle_alpha   90.00
_cell.angle_beta   90.00
_cell.angle_gamma   90.00
#
_symmetry.space_group_name_H-M   'P 1'
#
loop_
_entity.id
_entity.type
_entity.pdbx_description
1 polymer ?
#
loop_
_entity_poly.entity_id
_entity_poly.type
_entity_poly.pdbx_seq_one_letter_code
_entity_poly.pdbx_strand_id
1 'polypeptide(L)' 'MKKRLLNPVFIAAVAGLTYQLLVKYGVAPEAGVYQAAVDIVTYAVIGVGIYKTFPTE' A
#
# COMPACT_ATOMS: atom_id res chain seq x y z
N MET A 1 5.14 15.64 -1.89
CA MET A 1 5.29 14.15 -1.82
C MET A 1 4.17 13.48 -1.03
N LYS A 2 3.80 13.95 0.18
CA LYS A 2 2.68 13.40 0.99
C LYS A 2 1.38 13.10 0.21
N LYS A 3 0.93 14.02 -0.67
CA LYS A 3 -0.31 13.82 -1.45
C LYS A 3 -0.24 12.70 -2.49
N ARG A 4 0.94 12.38 -3.04
CA ARG A 4 1.10 11.31 -4.03
C ARG A 4 1.06 9.93 -3.37
N LEU A 5 1.58 9.81 -2.15
CA LEU A 5 1.52 8.58 -1.33
C LEU A 5 0.10 8.23 -0.87
N LEU A 6 -0.82 9.19 -0.93
CA LEU A 6 -2.25 8.99 -0.63
C LEU A 6 -3.09 8.79 -1.90
N ASN A 7 -2.48 8.83 -3.09
CA ASN A 7 -3.19 8.59 -4.34
C ASN A 7 -3.35 7.07 -4.55
N PRO A 8 -4.58 6.53 -4.60
CA PRO A 8 -4.81 5.09 -4.76
C PRO A 8 -4.15 4.51 -6.01
N VAL A 9 -4.13 5.25 -7.12
CA VAL A 9 -3.51 4.84 -8.38
C VAL A 9 -2.00 4.72 -8.22
N PHE A 10 -1.38 5.63 -7.46
CA PHE A 10 0.05 5.59 -7.19
C PHE A 10 0.41 4.38 -6.30
N ILE A 11 -0.40 4.09 -5.28
CA ILE A 11 -0.22 2.92 -4.41
C ILE A 11 -0.31 1.63 -5.24
N ALA A 12 -1.32 1.51 -6.10
CA ALA A 12 -1.49 0.35 -6.96
C ALA A 12 -0.30 0.16 -7.92
N ALA A 13 0.21 1.25 -8.52
CA ALA A 13 1.37 1.19 -9.40
C ALA A 13 2.64 0.73 -8.67
N VAL A 14 2.88 1.24 -7.46
CA VAL A 14 4.03 0.84 -6.63
C VAL A 14 3.91 -0.61 -6.16
N ALA A 15 2.71 -1.05 -5.75
CA ALA A 15 2.46 -2.44 -5.37
C ALA A 15 2.69 -3.40 -6.55
N GLY A 16 2.18 -3.05 -7.74
CA GLY A 16 2.40 -3.83 -8.96
C GLY A 16 3.87 -3.94 -9.34
N LEU A 17 4.62 -2.82 -9.31
CA LEU A 17 6.05 -2.81 -9.56
C LEU A 17 6.82 -3.67 -8.54
N THR A 18 6.45 -3.57 -7.27
CA THR A 18 7.07 -4.33 -6.19
C THR A 18 6.85 -5.83 -6.38
N TYR A 19 5.62 -6.25 -6.72
CA TYR A 19 5.34 -7.65 -7.02
C TYR A 19 6.15 -8.17 -8.21
N GLN A 20 6.25 -7.40 -9.30
CA GLN A 20 7.08 -7.77 -10.46
C GLN A 20 8.55 -7.96 -10.09
N LEU A 21 9.08 -7.12 -9.19
CA LEU A 21 10.45 -7.27 -8.68
C LEU A 21 10.59 -8.55 -7.85
N LEU A 22 9.65 -8.83 -6.94
CA LEU A 22 9.67 -10.06 -6.14
C LEU A 22 9.62 -11.31 -7.03
N VAL A 23 8.81 -11.27 -8.10
CA VAL A 23 8.73 -12.34 -9.10
C VAL A 23 10.09 -12.52 -9.80
N LYS A 24 10.72 -11.41 -10.22
CA LYS A 24 12.03 -11.43 -10.89
C LYS A 24 13.11 -12.06 -10.01
N TYR A 25 13.07 -11.86 -8.70
CA TYR A 25 14.04 -12.43 -7.75
C TYR A 25 13.63 -13.80 -7.21
N GLY A 26 12.51 -14.39 -7.65
CA GLY A 26 12.06 -15.71 -7.21
C GLY A 26 11.57 -15.76 -5.76
N VAL A 27 11.24 -14.62 -5.17
CA VAL A 27 10.79 -14.47 -3.77
C VAL A 27 9.34 -13.97 -3.69
N ALA A 28 8.62 -13.97 -4.81
CA ALA A 28 7.22 -13.58 -4.83
C ALA A 28 6.38 -14.53 -3.98
N PRO A 29 5.68 -14.01 -2.96
CA PRO A 29 4.65 -14.79 -2.29
C PRO A 29 3.48 -15.03 -3.25
N GLU A 30 2.58 -15.92 -2.85
CA GLU A 30 1.32 -16.12 -3.57
C GLU A 30 0.58 -14.78 -3.78
N ALA A 31 0.00 -14.59 -4.96
CA ALA A 31 -0.65 -13.34 -5.34
C ALA A 31 -1.72 -12.89 -4.32
N GLY A 32 -2.52 -13.84 -3.79
CA GLY A 32 -3.52 -13.55 -2.77
C GLY A 32 -2.93 -13.07 -1.44
N VAL A 33 -1.80 -13.65 -1.03
CA VAL A 33 -1.07 -13.24 0.19
C VAL A 33 -0.45 -11.86 0.01
N TYR A 34 0.13 -11.59 -1.16
CA TYR A 34 0.67 -10.28 -1.48
C TYR A 34 -0.42 -9.20 -1.48
N GLN A 35 -1.56 -9.49 -2.11
CA GLN A 35 -2.70 -8.59 -2.17
C GLN A 35 -3.24 -8.27 -0.77
N ALA A 36 -3.44 -9.28 0.07
CA ALA A 36 -3.87 -9.08 1.45
C ALA A 36 -2.90 -8.20 2.26
N ALA A 37 -1.60 -8.37 2.07
CA ALA A 37 -0.59 -7.53 2.71
C ALA A 37 -0.67 -6.07 2.24
N VAL A 38 -0.81 -5.84 0.93
CA VAL A 38 -0.99 -4.50 0.36
C VAL A 38 -2.27 -3.83 0.88
N ASP A 39 -3.37 -4.58 0.98
CA ASP A 39 -4.65 -4.09 1.50
C ASP A 39 -4.53 -3.65 2.96
N ILE A 40 -3.94 -4.50 3.82
CA ILE A 40 -3.74 -4.18 5.25
C ILE A 40 -2.92 -2.90 5.40
N VAL A 41 -1.79 -2.78 4.69
CA VAL A 41 -0.93 -1.59 4.75
C VAL A 41 -1.68 -0.36 4.25
N THR A 42 -2.42 -0.49 3.15
CA THR A 42 -3.17 0.62 2.55
C THR A 42 -4.27 1.11 3.49
N TYR A 43 -5.05 0.19 4.07
CA TYR A 43 -6.09 0.54 5.04
C TYR A 43 -5.51 1.15 6.31
N ALA A 44 -4.36 0.67 6.79
CA ALA A 44 -3.68 1.28 7.94
C ALA A 44 -3.22 2.72 7.63
N VAL A 45 -2.64 2.96 6.45
CA VAL A 45 -2.19 4.31 6.03
C VAL A 45 -3.37 5.26 5.87
N ILE A 46 -4.45 4.81 5.22
CA ILE A 46 -5.69 5.59 5.07
C ILE A 46 -6.29 5.86 6.45
N GLY A 47 -6.40 4.85 7.32
CA GLY A 47 -6.94 4.97 8.67
C GLY A 47 -6.15 5.95 9.54
N VAL A 48 -4.81 5.92 9.48
CA VAL A 48 -3.95 6.91 10.16
C VAL A 48 -4.15 8.30 9.57
N GLY A 49 -4.33 8.42 8.25
CA GLY A 49 -4.65 9.68 7.59
C GLY A 49 -5.97 10.27 8.11
N ILE A 50 -7.01 9.43 8.21
CA ILE A 50 -8.32 9.79 8.75
C ILE A 50 -8.21 10.18 10.24
N TYR A 51 -7.51 9.40 11.06
CA TYR A 51 -7.35 9.71 12.48
C TYR A 51 -6.72 11.09 12.72
N LYS A 52 -5.71 11.45 11.91
CA LYS A 52 -5.05 12.77 11.97
C LYS A 52 -5.90 13.94 11.47
N THR A 53 -7.04 13.68 10.82
CA THR A 53 -7.99 14.74 10.44
C THR A 53 -8.97 15.11 11.54
N PHE A 54 -9.08 14.29 12.60
CA PHE A 54 -9.84 14.68 13.78
C PHE A 54 -8.99 15.60 14.66
N PRO A 55 -9.52 16.74 15.12
CA PRO A 55 -8.82 17.54 16.11
C PRO A 55 -8.65 16.71 17.38
N THR A 56 -7.41 16.47 17.78
CA THR A 56 -7.09 16.08 19.15
C THR A 56 -7.42 17.29 20.02
N GLU A 57 -8.44 17.15 20.87
CA GLU A 57 -8.74 18.12 21.94
C GLU A 57 -7.48 18.52 22.72
#